data_AF-A0A2V5QEH4-F1
#
_entry.id   AF-A0A2V5QEH4-F1
#
_cell.length_a   1.000
_cell.length_b   1.000
_cell.length_c   1.000
_cell.angle_alpha   90.00
_cell.angle_beta   90.00
_cell.angle_gamma   90.00
#
_symmetry.space_group_name_H-M   'P 1'
#
loop_
_entity.id
_entity.type
_entity.pdbx_description
1 polymer ?
#
loop_
_entity_poly.entity_id
_entity_poly.type
_entity_poly.pdbx_seq_one_letter_code
_entity_poly.pdbx_strand_id
1 'polypeptide(L)'
;MRAHLVIAMLLLTGCTSVTDVRGRYATALSAVDIQQIRRVAQKSSHFGHTLFLLDVVRPDRVHVRTREYQESGWSGTNIYVVRRQGQWSLDEHSEILGETERRVTIY
;
A
#
# COMPACT_ATOMS: atom_id res chain seq x y z
N MET A 1 -0.58 30.24 -33.56
CA MET A 1 -0.36 28.82 -33.92
C MET A 1 1.14 28.58 -33.78
N ARG A 2 1.69 27.85 -32.82
CA ARG A 2 1.55 26.40 -32.59
C ARG A 2 2.13 26.09 -31.20
N ALA A 3 1.28 25.77 -30.24
CA ALA A 3 1.66 25.31 -28.91
C ALA A 3 1.82 23.78 -28.98
N HIS A 4 3.02 23.28 -29.27
CA HIS A 4 3.28 21.85 -29.45
C HIS A 4 4.56 21.35 -28.79
N LEU A 5 4.90 21.83 -27.59
CA LEU A 5 6.10 21.35 -26.87
C LEU A 5 5.87 21.16 -25.36
N VAL A 6 4.75 20.55 -24.95
CA VAL A 6 4.50 20.24 -23.52
C VAL A 6 4.17 18.76 -23.26
N ILE A 7 4.00 17.92 -24.29
CA ILE A 7 3.51 16.54 -24.12
C ILE A 7 4.68 15.54 -24.20
N ALA A 8 5.68 15.68 -23.32
CA ALA A 8 6.78 14.70 -23.23
C ALA A 8 7.24 14.42 -21.80
N MET A 9 6.38 14.63 -20.79
CA MET A 9 6.82 14.60 -19.38
C MET A 9 5.99 13.71 -18.43
N LEU A 10 5.29 12.68 -18.91
CA LEU A 10 4.35 11.91 -18.06
C LEU A 10 4.53 10.38 -18.03
N LEU A 11 5.66 9.82 -18.47
CA LEU A 11 5.90 8.37 -18.48
C LEU A 11 7.06 7.90 -17.60
N LEU A 12 7.26 8.55 -16.45
CA LEU A 12 8.13 8.06 -15.38
C LEU A 12 7.29 7.57 -14.19
N THR A 13 6.38 6.63 -14.44
CA THR A 13 5.80 5.80 -13.37
C THR A 13 6.86 4.78 -12.96
N GLY A 14 7.68 5.15 -11.98
CA GLY A 14 8.69 4.26 -11.42
C GLY A 14 8.08 2.92 -11.00
N CYS A 15 8.50 1.85 -11.66
CA CYS A 15 8.25 0.47 -11.26
C CYS A 15 8.79 0.27 -9.85
N THR A 16 7.90 0.26 -8.86
CA THR A 16 8.25 -0.04 -7.47
C THR A 16 7.12 -0.89 -6.89
N SER A 17 7.51 -2.04 -6.34
CA SER A 17 6.74 -3.28 -6.25
C SER A 17 5.64 -3.24 -5.19
N VAL A 18 4.42 -2.90 -5.59
CA VAL A 18 3.26 -3.54 -4.95
C VAL A 18 3.32 -4.99 -5.38
N THR A 19 3.62 -5.88 -4.44
CA THR A 19 3.85 -7.28 -4.76
C THR A 19 2.55 -8.02 -5.05
N ASP A 20 1.42 -7.49 -4.58
CA ASP A 20 0.15 -8.17 -4.67
C ASP A 20 -1.05 -7.23 -4.38
N VAL A 21 -2.01 -7.18 -5.30
CA VAL A 21 -3.31 -6.51 -5.12
C VAL A 21 -4.40 -7.56 -5.28
N ARG A 22 -5.21 -7.76 -4.24
CA ARG A 22 -6.25 -8.78 -4.18
C ARG A 22 -7.55 -8.21 -3.63
N GLY A 23 -8.58 -9.05 -3.58
CA GLY A 23 -9.90 -8.71 -3.07
C GLY A 23 -10.93 -8.52 -4.18
N ARG A 24 -12.21 -8.63 -3.80
CA ARG A 24 -13.35 -8.58 -4.74
C ARG A 24 -13.41 -7.29 -5.56
N TYR A 25 -12.87 -6.21 -5.00
CA TYR A 25 -12.90 -4.88 -5.60
C TYR A 25 -11.53 -4.42 -6.13
N ALA A 26 -10.56 -5.33 -6.29
CA ALA A 26 -9.21 -5.00 -6.74
C ALA A 26 -9.18 -4.20 -8.06
N THR A 27 -10.09 -4.51 -8.98
CA THR A 27 -10.22 -3.83 -10.28
C THR A 27 -10.71 -2.38 -10.18
N ALA A 28 -11.19 -1.95 -9.01
CA ALA A 28 -11.62 -0.57 -8.77
C ALA A 28 -10.44 0.38 -8.50
N LEU A 29 -9.25 -0.15 -8.21
CA LEU A 29 -8.06 0.67 -7.96
C LEU A 29 -7.32 0.97 -9.27
N SER A 30 -7.09 2.26 -9.52
CA SER A 30 -6.15 2.68 -10.57
C SER A 30 -4.70 2.57 -10.10
N ALA A 31 -3.75 2.63 -11.04
CA ALA A 31 -2.33 2.73 -10.70
C ALA A 31 -2.03 3.97 -9.82
N VAL A 32 -2.78 5.06 -10.01
CA VAL A 32 -2.66 6.29 -9.20
C VAL A 32 -3.12 6.04 -7.77
N ASP A 33 -4.25 5.34 -7.58
CA ASP A 33 -4.76 4.98 -6.25
C ASP A 33 -3.76 4.12 -5.50
N ILE A 34 -3.21 3.09 -6.16
CA ILE A 34 -2.20 2.20 -5.59
C ILE A 34 -0.97 2.99 -5.09
N GLN A 35 -0.49 3.95 -5.88
CA GLN A 35 0.64 4.81 -5.50
C GLN A 35 0.30 5.79 -4.37
N GLN A 36 -0.94 6.26 -4.27
CA GLN A 36 -1.39 7.09 -3.15
C GLN A 36 -1.48 6.27 -1.86
N ILE A 37 -2.14 5.12 -1.91
CA ILE A 37 -2.30 4.19 -0.77
C ILE A 37 -0.92 3.81 -0.22
N ARG A 38 0.04 3.50 -1.09
CA ARG A 38 1.41 3.21 -0.66
C ARG A 38 2.07 4.40 0.03
N ARG A 39 1.96 5.61 -0.52
CA ARG A 39 2.53 6.82 0.12
C ARG A 39 1.92 7.09 1.49
N VAL A 40 0.64 6.82 1.66
CA VAL A 40 -0.02 6.88 2.98
C VAL A 40 0.58 5.84 3.92
N ALA A 41 0.66 4.58 3.48
CA ALA A 41 1.18 3.49 4.28
C ALA A 41 2.67 3.67 4.63
N GLN A 42 3.50 4.23 3.76
CA GLN A 42 4.92 4.49 4.03
C GLN A 42 5.17 5.65 5.00
N LYS A 43 4.23 6.60 5.13
CA LYS A 43 4.37 7.73 6.07
C LYS A 43 4.20 7.32 7.52
N SER A 44 3.49 6.22 7.79
CA SER A 44 3.46 5.66 9.13
C SER A 44 4.85 5.10 9.48
N SER A 45 5.33 5.38 10.69
CA SER A 45 6.75 5.47 11.06
C SER A 45 7.57 4.16 11.07
N HIS A 46 7.07 3.05 10.51
CA HIS A 46 7.63 1.70 10.74
C HIS A 46 7.89 0.88 9.45
N PHE A 47 7.90 1.49 8.25
CA PHE A 47 7.80 0.71 6.99
C PHE A 47 9.01 0.81 6.04
N GLY A 48 10.22 0.83 6.59
CA GLY A 48 11.47 1.05 5.84
C GLY A 48 11.78 0.00 4.76
N HIS A 49 11.44 -1.28 5.00
CA HIS A 49 11.75 -2.40 4.09
C HIS A 49 10.56 -3.36 3.90
N THR A 50 9.42 -2.78 3.53
CA THR A 50 8.12 -3.44 3.62
C THR A 50 7.57 -3.89 2.27
N LEU A 51 7.22 -5.18 2.15
CA LEU A 51 6.30 -5.68 1.13
C LEU A 51 4.88 -5.20 1.44
N PHE A 52 4.20 -4.63 0.44
CA PHE A 52 2.82 -4.17 0.57
C PHE A 52 1.88 -5.16 -0.11
N LEU A 53 1.02 -5.81 0.69
CA LEU A 53 -0.12 -6.55 0.18
C LEU A 53 -1.38 -5.68 0.35
N LEU A 54 -2.07 -5.42 -0.75
CA LEU A 54 -3.31 -4.63 -0.75
C LEU A 54 -4.50 -5.58 -0.90
N ASP A 55 -5.36 -5.63 0.10
CA ASP A 55 -6.64 -6.33 0.03
C ASP A 55 -7.79 -5.31 -0.05
N VAL A 56 -8.43 -5.24 -1.20
CA VAL A 56 -9.48 -4.26 -1.49
C VAL A 56 -10.82 -4.79 -0.97
N VAL A 57 -11.10 -4.48 0.29
CA VAL A 57 -12.29 -4.91 1.02
C VAL A 57 -13.55 -4.20 0.49
N ARG A 58 -13.43 -2.93 0.09
CA ARG A 58 -14.48 -2.12 -0.55
C ARG A 58 -13.86 -1.16 -1.58
N PRO A 59 -14.64 -0.61 -2.53
CA PRO A 59 -14.12 0.38 -3.50
C PRO A 59 -13.46 1.62 -2.86
N ASP A 60 -13.87 1.96 -1.64
CA ASP A 60 -13.42 3.11 -0.85
C ASP A 60 -12.55 2.71 0.36
N ARG A 61 -12.21 1.42 0.52
CA ARG A 61 -11.46 0.93 1.69
C ARG A 61 -10.54 -0.24 1.33
N VAL A 62 -9.27 -0.06 1.65
CA VAL A 62 -8.20 -1.03 1.39
C VAL A 62 -7.56 -1.42 2.71
N HIS A 63 -7.46 -2.72 2.95
CA HIS A 63 -6.64 -3.27 4.00
C HIS A 63 -5.21 -3.42 3.48
N VAL A 64 -4.28 -2.72 4.10
CA VAL A 64 -2.86 -2.74 3.74
C VAL A 64 -2.14 -3.58 4.78
N ARG A 65 -1.56 -4.69 4.30
CA ARG A 65 -0.69 -5.53 5.11
C ARG A 65 0.73 -5.26 4.71
N THR A 66 1.50 -4.89 5.71
CA THR A 66 2.92 -4.63 5.58
C THR A 66 3.66 -5.87 6.06
N ARG A 67 4.67 -6.33 5.31
CA ARG A 67 5.57 -7.40 5.77
C ARG A 67 7.00 -6.94 5.63
N GLU A 68 7.73 -6.99 6.73
CA GLU A 68 9.16 -6.77 6.80
C GLU A 68 9.83 -8.07 7.25
N TYR A 69 10.88 -8.46 6.54
CA TYR A 69 11.68 -9.61 6.91
C TYR A 69 12.66 -9.19 8.01
N GLN A 70 12.55 -9.79 9.18
CA GLN A 70 13.51 -9.65 10.26
C GLN A 70 14.30 -10.96 10.41
N GLU A 71 15.50 -10.91 11.00
CA GLU A 71 16.32 -12.10 11.24
C GLU A 71 15.60 -13.21 12.02
N SER A 72 14.58 -12.84 12.82
CA SER A 72 13.79 -13.75 13.67
C SER A 72 12.40 -14.15 13.10
N GLY A 73 12.04 -13.70 11.89
CA GLY A 73 10.74 -13.99 11.29
C GLY A 73 10.15 -12.86 10.46
N TRP A 74 8.83 -12.87 10.29
CA TRP A 74 8.12 -11.81 9.60
C TRP A 74 7.43 -10.91 10.63
N SER A 75 7.70 -9.61 10.54
CA SER A 75 6.92 -8.60 11.26
C SER A 75 6.07 -7.83 10.27
N GLY A 76 4.88 -7.46 10.69
CA GLY A 76 3.97 -6.70 9.86
C GLY A 76 3.00 -5.88 10.67
N THR A 77 2.40 -4.93 9.99
CA THR A 77 1.32 -4.12 10.53
C THR A 77 0.16 -4.16 9.56
N ASN A 78 -1.02 -4.30 10.13
CA ASN A 78 -2.28 -4.23 9.42
C ASN A 78 -2.89 -2.87 9.66
N ILE A 79 -3.11 -2.12 8.57
CA ILE A 79 -3.77 -0.81 8.62
C ILE A 79 -4.88 -0.78 7.58
N TYR A 80 -5.91 0.01 7.85
CA TYR A 80 -6.89 0.35 6.84
C TYR A 80 -6.60 1.73 6.25
N VAL A 81 -6.73 1.83 4.93
CA VAL A 81 -6.67 3.08 4.19
C VAL A 81 -8.03 3.29 3.55
N VAL A 82 -8.61 4.46 3.75
CA VAL A 82 -9.95 4.82 3.28
C VAL A 82 -9.88 5.98 2.31
N ARG A 83 -10.80 6.00 1.34
CA ARG A 83 -10.94 7.10 0.40
C ARG A 83 -12.00 8.07 0.92
N ARG A 84 -11.60 9.33 1.13
CA ARG A 84 -12.51 10.42 1.53
C ARG A 84 -12.28 11.61 0.60
N GLN A 85 -13.35 12.14 0.02
CA GLN A 85 -13.29 13.29 -0.90
C GLN A 85 -12.28 13.10 -2.06
N GLY A 86 -12.17 11.87 -2.56
CA GLY A 86 -11.27 11.53 -3.65
C GLY A 86 -9.82 11.25 -3.25
N GLN A 87 -9.43 11.46 -1.99
CA GLN A 87 -8.08 11.24 -1.48
C GLN A 87 -8.02 10.02 -0.56
N TRP A 88 -6.93 9.25 -0.63
CA TRP A 88 -6.67 8.15 0.28
C TRP A 88 -5.98 8.65 1.55
N SER A 89 -6.44 8.20 2.71
CA SER A 89 -5.87 8.51 4.03
C SER A 89 -5.92 7.30 4.94
N LEU A 90 -5.10 7.29 6.00
CA LEU A 90 -5.16 6.27 7.02
C LEU A 90 -6.53 6.32 7.73
N ASP A 91 -7.11 5.17 8.02
CA ASP A 91 -8.34 5.07 8.79
C ASP A 91 -8.01 5.12 10.28
N GLU A 92 -8.00 6.31 10.85
CA GLU A 92 -7.67 6.55 12.27
C GLU A 92 -8.64 5.87 13.25
N HIS A 93 -9.80 5.41 12.76
CA HIS A 93 -10.80 4.71 13.56
C HIS A 93 -10.58 3.19 13.54
N SER A 94 -9.65 2.71 12.71
CA SER A 94 -9.29 1.30 12.68
C SER A 94 -8.14 1.02 13.64
N GLU A 95 -8.23 -0.08 14.39
CA GLU A 95 -7.12 -0.53 15.22
C GLU A 95 -5.93 -0.88 14.32
N ILE A 96 -4.78 -0.30 14.63
CA ILE A 96 -3.50 -0.68 14.03
C ILE A 96 -3.05 -1.94 14.73
N LEU A 97 -3.18 -3.08 14.06
CA LEU A 97 -2.76 -4.37 14.61
C LEU A 97 -1.34 -4.68 14.15
N GLY A 98 -0.41 -4.73 15.09
CA GLY A 98 0.93 -5.28 14.86
C GLY A 98 0.88 -6.80 14.87
N GLU A 99 1.26 -7.44 13.77
CA GLU A 99 1.41 -8.89 13.68
C GLU A 99 2.90 -9.24 13.68
N THR A 100 3.33 -10.03 14.67
CA THR A 100 4.68 -10.63 14.67
C THR A 100 4.53 -12.13 14.48
N GLU A 101 4.88 -12.64 13.30
CA GLU A 101 4.95 -14.06 13.02
C GLU A 101 6.39 -14.55 13.28
N ARG A 102 6.61 -15.10 14.47
CA ARG A 102 7.90 -15.74 14.80
C ARG A 102 8.01 -17.07 14.06
N ARG A 103 9.03 -17.24 13.23
CA ARG A 103 9.38 -18.59 12.74
C ARG A 103 10.08 -19.33 13.87
N VAL A 104 9.39 -20.29 14.48
CA VAL A 104 10.06 -21.29 15.31
C VAL A 104 10.72 -22.28 14.36
N THR A 105 12.02 -22.13 14.13
CA THR A 105 12.83 -23.16 13.49
C THR A 105 13.02 -24.27 14.52
N ILE A 106 12.33 -25.40 14.35
CA ILE A 106 12.58 -26.61 15.15
C ILE A 106 13.84 -27.25 14.56
N TYR A 107 14.90 -27.35 15.36
CA TYR A 107 16.11 -28.12 15.07
C TYR A 107 15.96 -29.56 15.56
#